data_AF-A0A811TD62-F1
#
_entry.id   AF-A0A811TD62-F1
#
_cell.length_a   1.000
_cell.length_b   1.000
_cell.length_c   1.000
_cell.angle_alpha   90.00
_cell.angle_beta   90.00
_cell.angle_gamma   90.00
#
_symmetry.space_group_name_H-M   'P 1'
#
loop_
_entity.id
_entity.type
_entity.pdbx_description
1 polymer ?
#
loop_
_entity_poly.entity_id
_entity_poly.type
_entity_poly.pdbx_seq_one_letter_code
_entity_poly.pdbx_strand_id
1 'polypeptide(L)'
;MFIQTRLRTFCITPNDNICFPVGTIFAVCGQYEKPGFPAIFGKYKKRGRNLNSLIMALVSYKLYLRILVLAELGEWINQGEVLDIFGFDGLDFPDLLKRVKPVKLGIYEKAQQNRVDGY
;
A
#
# COMPACT_ATOMS: atom_id res chain seq x y z
N MET A 1 -17.51 33.37 20.61
CA MET A 1 -18.31 33.20 19.36
C MET A 1 -17.35 32.72 18.29
N PHE A 2 -17.37 31.44 17.93
CA PHE A 2 -16.46 30.89 16.91
C PHE A 2 -17.04 31.17 15.52
N ILE A 3 -16.35 31.95 14.71
CA ILE A 3 -16.73 32.22 13.32
C ILE A 3 -16.24 31.04 12.49
N GLN A 4 -17.16 30.16 12.09
CA GLN A 4 -16.86 29.09 11.15
C GLN A 4 -16.75 29.67 9.74
N THR A 5 -15.53 29.75 9.20
CA THR A 5 -15.30 30.15 7.82
C THR A 5 -15.81 29.07 6.87
N ARG A 6 -16.83 29.40 6.06
CA ARG A 6 -17.31 28.54 4.98
C ARG A 6 -16.17 28.25 3.99
N LEU A 7 -15.94 26.97 3.70
CA LEU A 7 -15.06 26.53 2.61
C LEU A 7 -15.55 27.19 1.29
N ARG A 8 -14.67 27.96 0.64
CA ARG A 8 -14.95 28.70 -0.60
C ARG A 8 -14.66 27.89 -1.88
N THR A 9 -14.08 26.71 -1.74
CA THR A 9 -13.63 25.92 -2.89
C THR A 9 -14.75 25.01 -3.36
N PHE A 10 -15.41 25.39 -4.46
CA PHE A 10 -16.56 24.67 -5.01
C PHE A 10 -16.15 23.58 -6.02
N CYS A 11 -14.93 23.64 -6.55
CA CYS A 11 -14.41 22.67 -7.52
C CYS A 11 -12.98 22.31 -7.18
N ILE A 12 -12.75 21.01 -6.96
CA ILE A 12 -11.41 20.41 -6.92
C ILE A 12 -11.20 19.84 -8.32
N THR A 13 -10.31 20.43 -9.10
CA THR A 13 -9.86 19.80 -10.35
C THR A 13 -8.90 18.67 -9.97
N PRO A 14 -9.23 17.41 -10.28
CA PRO A 14 -8.28 16.32 -10.08
C PRO A 14 -7.03 16.62 -10.89
N ASN A 15 -5.89 16.49 -10.23
CA ASN A 15 -4.59 16.71 -10.83
C ASN A 15 -4.10 15.38 -11.42
N ASP A 16 -3.75 15.36 -12.71
CA ASP A 16 -3.13 14.20 -13.36
C ASP A 16 -1.67 13.98 -12.92
N ASN A 17 -1.13 14.81 -12.02
CA ASN A 17 0.19 14.60 -11.45
C ASN A 17 0.23 13.26 -10.73
N ILE A 18 0.95 12.32 -11.34
CA ILE A 18 1.35 11.09 -10.69
C ILE A 18 2.28 11.50 -9.53
N CYS A 19 1.78 11.42 -8.30
CA CYS A 19 2.59 11.63 -7.12
C CYS A 19 3.56 10.45 -7.02
N PHE A 20 4.78 10.63 -7.51
CA PHE A 20 5.81 9.60 -7.41
C PHE A 20 6.46 9.66 -6.03
N PRO A 21 6.41 8.59 -5.24
CA PRO A 21 6.98 8.57 -3.90
C PRO A 21 8.50 8.42 -3.97
N VAL A 22 9.20 9.52 -4.24
CA VAL A 22 10.66 9.56 -4.38
C VAL A 22 11.35 8.93 -3.16
N GLY A 23 10.83 9.17 -1.95
CA GLY A 23 11.34 8.55 -0.72
C GLY A 23 11.23 7.02 -0.70
N THR A 24 10.13 6.46 -1.21
CA THR A 24 9.95 5.00 -1.32
C THR A 24 10.96 4.39 -2.29
N ILE A 25 11.22 5.06 -3.41
CA ILE A 25 12.21 4.62 -4.40
C ILE A 25 13.61 4.60 -3.76
N PHE A 26 14.01 5.69 -3.09
CA PHE A 26 15.30 5.74 -2.40
C PHE A 26 15.42 4.70 -1.29
N ALA A 27 14.37 4.46 -0.51
CA ALA A 27 14.35 3.43 0.50
C ALA A 27 14.56 2.04 -0.11
N VAL A 28 13.87 1.72 -1.20
CA VAL A 28 14.04 0.44 -1.91
C VAL A 28 15.45 0.30 -2.46
N CYS A 29 15.99 1.33 -3.13
CA CYS A 29 17.37 1.31 -3.62
C CYS A 29 18.38 1.03 -2.49
N GLY A 30 18.30 1.77 -1.39
CA GLY A 30 19.22 1.61 -0.26
C GLY A 30 19.10 0.25 0.45
N GLN A 31 17.91 -0.36 0.50
CA GLN A 31 17.74 -1.71 1.05
C GLN A 31 18.12 -2.81 0.06
N TYR A 32 18.01 -2.55 -1.24
CA TYR A 32 18.36 -3.50 -2.30
C TYR A 32 19.87 -3.75 -2.38
N GLU A 33 20.68 -2.74 -2.08
CA GLU A 33 22.15 -2.82 -2.13
C GLU A 33 22.75 -3.66 -0.99
N LYS A 34 22.20 -3.56 0.23
CA LYS A 34 22.74 -4.20 1.44
C LYS A 34 22.96 -5.72 1.35
N PRO A 35 22.00 -6.51 0.86
CA PRO A 35 22.17 -7.97 0.74
C PRO A 35 22.96 -8.40 -0.50
N GLY A 36 23.48 -7.46 -1.31
CA GLY A 36 24.25 -7.80 -2.52
C GLY A 36 23.40 -8.29 -3.70
N PHE A 37 22.09 -8.03 -3.71
CA PHE A 37 21.20 -8.36 -4.83
C PHE A 37 21.69 -7.85 -6.19
N PRO A 38 22.32 -6.67 -6.32
CA PRO A 38 22.89 -6.21 -7.59
C PRO A 38 23.82 -7.22 -8.26
N ALA A 39 24.64 -7.94 -7.48
CA ALA A 39 25.59 -8.92 -8.00
C ALA A 39 24.90 -10.23 -8.43
N ILE A 40 23.81 -10.60 -7.76
CA ILE A 40 23.03 -11.81 -8.05
C ILE A 40 22.22 -11.60 -9.32
N PHE A 41 21.40 -10.55 -9.37
CA PHE A 41 20.49 -10.31 -10.49
C PHE A 41 21.16 -9.58 -11.66
N GLY A 42 22.34 -8.98 -11.46
CA GLY A 42 23.11 -8.30 -12.50
C GLY A 42 23.59 -9.22 -13.62
N LYS A 43 23.69 -10.53 -13.36
CA LYS A 43 24.01 -11.57 -14.36
C LYS A 43 22.88 -11.80 -15.35
N TYR A 44 21.64 -11.48 -14.97
CA TYR A 44 20.45 -11.69 -15.78
C TYR A 44 20.08 -10.41 -16.52
N LYS A 45 20.81 -10.09 -17.59
CA LYS A 45 20.46 -9.00 -18.52
C LYS A 45 19.85 -9.58 -19.79
N LYS A 46 18.68 -9.06 -20.20
CA LYS A 46 18.05 -9.43 -21.48
C LYS A 46 17.68 -8.14 -22.23
N ARG A 47 18.08 -8.04 -23.51
CA ARG A 47 17.81 -6.87 -24.38
C ARG A 47 18.34 -5.53 -23.82
N GLY A 48 19.52 -5.52 -23.20
CA GLY A 48 20.15 -4.30 -22.68
C GLY A 48 19.50 -3.69 -21.43
N ARG A 49 18.41 -4.25 -20.91
CA ARG A 49 17.74 -3.76 -19.70
C ARG A 49 18.27 -4.47 -18.45
N ASN A 50 18.65 -3.68 -17.45
CA ASN A 50 19.12 -4.19 -16.16
C ASN A 50 17.93 -4.71 -15.33
N LEU A 51 17.94 -6.01 -15.01
CA LEU A 51 16.88 -6.63 -14.21
C LEU A 51 16.78 -6.04 -12.81
N ASN A 52 17.91 -5.59 -12.23
CA ASN A 52 17.92 -4.93 -10.93
C ASN A 52 17.01 -3.70 -10.92
N SER A 53 17.13 -2.84 -11.93
CA SER A 53 16.34 -1.61 -12.06
C SER A 53 14.85 -1.93 -12.17
N LEU A 54 14.50 -2.99 -12.90
CA LEU A 54 13.11 -3.44 -13.02
C LEU A 54 12.58 -3.97 -11.68
N ILE A 55 13.34 -4.80 -10.97
CA ILE A 55 12.94 -5.35 -9.66
C ILE A 55 12.75 -4.21 -8.66
N MET A 56 13.70 -3.28 -8.57
CA MET A 56 13.60 -2.12 -7.68
C MET A 56 12.37 -1.26 -8.01
N ALA A 57 12.09 -1.02 -9.29
CA ALA A 57 10.88 -0.29 -9.71
C ALA A 57 9.59 -1.02 -9.31
N LEU A 58 9.50 -2.33 -9.55
CA LEU A 58 8.34 -3.14 -9.21
C LEU A 58 8.10 -3.20 -7.70
N VAL A 59 9.16 -3.37 -6.91
CA VAL A 59 9.08 -3.38 -5.44
C VAL A 59 8.66 -2.00 -4.91
N SER A 60 9.22 -0.93 -5.46
CA SER A 60 8.86 0.46 -5.10
C SER A 60 7.39 0.72 -5.36
N TYR A 61 6.90 0.35 -6.53
CA TYR A 61 5.49 0.50 -6.90
C TYR A 61 4.56 -0.30 -5.97
N LYS A 62 4.90 -1.56 -5.68
CA LYS A 62 4.10 -2.41 -4.79
C LYS A 62 4.07 -1.88 -3.35
N LEU A 63 5.19 -1.34 -2.87
CA LEU A 63 5.29 -0.76 -1.54
C LEU A 63 4.50 0.54 -1.45
N TYR A 64 4.62 1.40 -2.45
CA TYR A 64 3.84 2.62 -2.56
C TYR A 64 2.34 2.36 -2.52
N LEU A 65 1.84 1.48 -3.39
CA LEU A 65 0.42 1.13 -3.42
C LEU A 65 -0.06 0.64 -2.07
N ARG A 66 0.73 -0.19 -1.38
CA ARG A 66 0.38 -0.64 -0.03
C ARG A 66 0.27 0.52 0.95
N ILE A 67 1.23 1.44 0.96
CA ILE A 67 1.23 2.56 1.90
C ILE A 67 0.04 3.49 1.60
N LEU A 68 -0.17 3.83 0.32
CA LEU A 68 -1.26 4.70 -0.11
C LEU A 68 -2.63 4.11 0.23
N VAL A 69 -2.90 2.87 -0.20
CA VAL A 69 -4.17 2.18 0.08
C VAL A 69 -4.42 2.10 1.59
N LEU A 70 -3.38 1.89 2.40
CA LEU A 70 -3.52 1.85 3.85
C LEU A 70 -3.82 3.23 4.45
N ALA A 71 -3.21 4.29 3.94
CA ALA A 71 -3.48 5.65 4.41
C ALA A 71 -4.91 6.09 4.04
N GLU A 72 -5.33 5.89 2.79
CA GLU A 72 -6.67 6.24 2.31
C GLU A 72 -7.75 5.42 3.02
N LEU A 73 -7.55 4.11 3.21
CA LEU A 73 -8.46 3.28 3.99
C LEU A 73 -8.51 3.77 5.45
N GLY A 74 -7.33 4.13 5.99
CA GLY A 74 -7.11 4.82 7.25
C GLY A 74 -8.10 5.95 7.52
N GLU A 75 -8.06 6.90 6.62
CA GLU A 75 -8.86 8.12 6.66
C GLU A 75 -10.33 7.82 6.40
N TRP A 76 -10.64 6.92 5.46
CA TRP A 76 -12.03 6.59 5.12
C TRP A 76 -12.77 5.91 6.27
N ILE A 77 -12.18 4.92 6.94
CA ILE A 77 -12.88 4.22 8.04
C ILE A 77 -13.07 5.13 9.27
N ASN A 78 -12.16 6.09 9.49
CA ASN A 78 -12.26 7.02 10.61
C ASN A 78 -13.21 8.21 10.35
N GLN A 79 -13.97 8.20 9.25
CA GLN A 79 -15.07 9.15 9.04
C GLN A 79 -16.20 8.86 10.02
N GLY A 80 -16.77 9.91 10.63
CA GLY A 80 -17.79 9.79 11.67
C GLY A 80 -18.99 8.94 11.22
N GLU A 81 -19.44 9.10 9.98
CA GLU A 81 -20.55 8.32 9.44
C GLU A 81 -20.24 6.82 9.34
N VAL A 82 -19.00 6.47 8.97
CA VAL A 82 -18.56 5.08 8.86
C VAL A 82 -18.42 4.47 10.26
N LEU A 83 -17.82 5.20 11.18
CA LEU A 83 -17.70 4.82 12.58
C LEU A 83 -19.08 4.58 13.22
N ASP A 84 -20.04 5.47 12.98
CA ASP A 84 -21.41 5.37 13.49
C ASP A 84 -22.17 4.16 12.91
N ILE A 85 -22.04 3.90 11.61
CA ILE A 85 -22.69 2.76 10.94
C ILE A 85 -22.18 1.42 11.47
N PHE A 86 -20.88 1.32 11.70
CA PHE A 86 -20.24 0.07 12.13
C PHE A 86 -20.03 -0.02 13.65
N GLY A 87 -20.37 1.02 14.41
CA GLY A 87 -20.28 1.05 15.87
C GLY A 87 -18.85 1.06 16.41
N PHE A 88 -17.94 1.79 15.75
CA PHE A 88 -16.54 1.91 16.17
C PHE A 88 -16.28 3.27 16.84
N ASP A 89 -15.52 3.29 17.94
CA ASP A 89 -15.13 4.54 18.63
C ASP A 89 -13.86 5.22 18.03
N GLY A 90 -13.52 4.85 16.79
CA GLY A 90 -12.26 5.19 16.13
C GLY A 90 -11.29 4.02 16.08
N LEU A 91 -10.52 3.93 14.99
CA LEU A 91 -9.64 2.80 14.72
C LEU A 91 -8.16 3.23 14.66
N ASP A 92 -7.35 2.56 15.48
CA ASP A 92 -5.90 2.57 15.33
C ASP A 92 -5.47 1.56 14.24
N PHE A 93 -5.24 2.09 13.03
CA PHE A 93 -4.98 1.31 11.82
C PHE A 93 -3.77 0.36 11.91
N PRO A 94 -2.62 0.77 12.47
CA PRO A 94 -1.50 -0.12 12.77
C PRO A 94 -1.88 -1.35 13.61
N ASP A 95 -2.75 -1.20 14.61
CA ASP A 95 -3.21 -2.33 15.43
C ASP A 95 -4.15 -3.24 14.64
N LEU A 96 -5.06 -2.64 13.87
CA LEU A 96 -6.02 -3.37 13.04
C LEU A 96 -5.33 -4.21 11.95
N LEU A 97 -4.27 -3.67 11.34
CA LEU A 97 -3.41 -4.39 10.40
C LEU A 97 -2.79 -5.64 11.02
N LYS A 98 -2.40 -5.60 12.30
CA LYS A 98 -1.87 -6.77 13.01
C LYS A 98 -2.96 -7.81 13.21
N ARG A 99 -4.18 -7.38 13.53
CA ARG A 99 -5.35 -8.26 13.75
C ARG A 99 -5.90 -8.88 12.46
N VAL A 100 -5.81 -8.19 11.33
CA VAL A 100 -6.33 -8.68 10.02
C VAL A 100 -5.37 -9.66 9.33
N LYS A 101 -4.06 -9.56 9.56
CA LYS A 101 -3.05 -10.49 9.01
C LYS A 101 -3.40 -11.98 9.21
N PRO A 102 -3.70 -12.47 10.42
CA PRO A 102 -4.05 -13.88 10.63
C PRO A 102 -5.36 -14.29 9.96
N VAL A 103 -6.37 -13.40 9.94
CA VAL A 103 -7.66 -13.67 9.27
C VAL A 103 -7.46 -13.85 7.77
N LYS A 104 -6.66 -12.98 7.14
CA LYS A 104 -6.33 -13.07 5.72
C LYS A 104 -5.64 -14.39 5.39
N LEU A 105 -4.69 -14.82 6.23
CA LEU A 105 -3.99 -16.10 6.07
C LEU A 105 -4.97 -17.29 6.14
N GLY A 106 -5.86 -17.31 7.14
CA GLY A 106 -6.87 -18.37 7.27
C GLY A 106 -7.88 -18.43 6.12
N ILE A 107 -8.22 -17.28 5.52
CA ILE A 107 -9.06 -17.24 4.30
C ILE A 107 -8.32 -17.82 3.10
N TYR A 108 -7.03 -17.49 2.92
CA TYR A 108 -6.23 -18.07 1.84
C TYR A 108 -6.07 -19.59 2.00
N GLU A 109 -5.77 -20.05 3.21
CA GLU A 109 -5.63 -21.47 3.51
C GLU A 109 -6.94 -22.23 3.22
N LYS A 110 -8.09 -21.71 3.67
CA LYS A 110 -9.41 -22.27 3.32
C LYS A 110 -9.70 -22.24 1.81
N ALA A 111 -9.31 -21.18 1.11
CA ALA A 111 -9.48 -21.08 -0.33
C ALA A 111 -8.57 -22.04 -1.12
N GLN A 112 -7.42 -22.43 -0.56
CA GLN A 112 -6.58 -23.49 -1.13
C GLN A 112 -7.16 -24.88 -0.83
N GLN A 113 -7.63 -25.13 0.40
CA GLN A 113 -8.27 -26.39 0.78
C GLN A 113 -9.48 -26.70 -0.12
N ASN A 114 -10.37 -25.73 -0.31
CA ASN A 114 -11.54 -25.87 -1.18
C ASN A 114 -11.21 -26.05 -2.68
N ARG A 115 -9.99 -25.76 -3.12
CA ARG A 115 -9.53 -26.08 -4.49
C ARG A 115 -8.99 -27.49 -4.63
N VAL A 116 -8.54 -28.10 -3.54
CA VAL A 116 -8.02 -29.47 -3.50
C VAL A 116 -9.15 -30.47 -3.29
N ASP A 117 -10.18 -30.11 -2.53
CA ASP A 117 -11.35 -30.96 -2.24
C ASP A 117 -12.41 -30.96 -3.37
N GLY A 118 -12.17 -30.24 -4.45
CA GLY A 118 -13.05 -30.11 -5.63
C GLY A 118 -12.69 -30.99 -6.82
N TYR A 119 -11.86 -32.03 -6.63
CA TYR A 119 -11.49 -33.04 -7.63
C TYR A 119 -11.82 -34.46 -7.16
#